data_AF-A0A0Q0P6S7-F1
#
_entry.id   AF-A0A0Q0P6S7-F1
#
_cell.length_a   1.000
_cell.length_b   1.000
_cell.length_c   1.000
_cell.angle_alpha   90.00
_cell.angle_beta   90.00
_cell.angle_gamma   90.00
#
_symmetry.space_group_name_H-M   'P 1'
#
loop_
_entity.id
_entity.type
_entity.pdbx_description
1 polymer ?
#
loop_
_entity_poly.entity_id
_entity_poly.type
_entity_poly.pdbx_seq_one_letter_code
_entity_poly.pdbx_strand_id
1 'polypeptide(L)'
;MTDINLQNVINAFDELDFENRTTKNLENARNRMQMKTYLSSLDYSLRRLKILEEVVSEIVEEKQTELVKQEHIQTYKAKIIQLSREYKISYQDVINIMNKLKHQ
;
A
#
# COMPACT_ATOMS: atom_id res chain seq x y z
N MET A 1 -41.90 28.21 -12.64
CA MET A 1 -41.02 28.16 -11.45
C MET A 1 -40.93 26.72 -10.94
N THR A 2 -40.48 25.79 -11.77
CA THR A 2 -40.46 24.34 -11.47
C THR A 2 -39.10 23.72 -11.80
N ASP A 3 -38.38 24.26 -12.79
CA ASP A 3 -37.04 23.81 -13.18
C ASP A 3 -35.96 23.99 -12.10
N ILE A 4 -36.01 25.09 -11.34
CA ILE A 4 -35.02 25.36 -10.27
C ILE A 4 -35.11 24.30 -9.16
N ASN A 5 -36.31 23.78 -8.86
CA ASN A 5 -36.48 22.72 -7.88
C ASN A 5 -36.00 21.36 -8.41
N LEU A 6 -36.24 21.07 -9.69
CA LEU A 6 -35.81 19.81 -10.27
C LEU A 6 -34.28 19.73 -10.37
N GLN A 7 -33.62 20.81 -10.78
CA GLN A 7 -32.16 20.85 -10.84
C GLN A 7 -31.52 20.76 -9.45
N ASN A 8 -32.11 21.40 -8.43
CA ASN A 8 -31.64 21.28 -7.05
C ASN A 8 -31.82 19.86 -6.50
N VAL A 9 -32.94 19.20 -6.84
CA VAL A 9 -33.17 17.80 -6.48
C VAL A 9 -32.16 16.89 -7.18
N ILE A 10 -31.90 17.09 -8.47
CA ILE A 10 -30.91 16.32 -9.24
C ILE A 10 -29.50 16.51 -8.64
N ASN A 11 -29.11 17.74 -8.32
CA ASN A 11 -27.81 18.02 -7.71
C ASN A 11 -27.68 17.37 -6.31
N ALA A 12 -28.75 17.40 -5.51
CA ALA A 12 -28.77 16.72 -4.21
C ALA A 12 -28.71 15.19 -4.35
N PHE A 13 -29.33 14.62 -5.38
CA PHE A 13 -29.19 13.21 -5.71
C PHE A 13 -27.76 12.87 -6.14
N ASP A 14 -27.13 13.69 -6.98
CA ASP A 14 -25.74 13.49 -7.43
C ASP A 14 -24.75 13.61 -6.26
N GLU A 15 -24.95 14.55 -5.34
CA GLU A 15 -24.16 14.69 -4.12
C GLU A 15 -24.33 13.46 -3.20
N LEU A 16 -25.57 13.00 -2.99
CA LEU A 16 -25.83 11.78 -2.23
C LEU A 16 -25.27 10.53 -2.89
N ASP A 17 -25.31 10.43 -4.22
CA ASP A 17 -24.75 9.30 -4.96
C ASP A 17 -23.21 9.32 -4.91
N PHE A 18 -22.61 10.52 -4.96
CA PHE A 18 -21.17 10.72 -4.78
C PHE A 18 -20.73 10.36 -3.35
N GLU A 19 -21.45 10.82 -2.33
CA GLU A 19 -21.20 10.45 -0.93
C GLU A 19 -21.36 8.94 -0.73
N ASN A 20 -22.43 8.32 -1.27
CA ASN A 20 -22.65 6.88 -1.17
C ASN A 20 -21.54 6.07 -1.84
N ARG A 21 -21.00 6.53 -2.98
CA ARG A 21 -19.90 5.84 -3.70
C ARG A 21 -18.54 6.01 -3.01
N THR A 22 -18.33 7.09 -2.28
CA THR A 22 -17.03 7.43 -1.67
C THR A 22 -16.93 7.09 -0.18
N THR A 23 -18.05 6.97 0.53
CA THR A 23 -18.08 6.71 1.98
C THR A 23 -18.38 5.26 2.34
N LYS A 24 -18.74 4.41 1.36
CA LYS A 24 -19.08 2.98 1.57
C LYS A 24 -18.00 2.00 1.13
N ASN A 25 -16.85 2.45 0.64
CA ASN A 25 -15.76 1.54 0.27
C ASN A 25 -14.39 2.11 0.69
N LEU A 26 -13.65 1.35 1.50
CA LEU A 26 -12.30 1.69 1.94
C LEU A 26 -11.31 1.74 0.77
N GLU A 27 -11.56 0.98 -0.31
CA GLU A 27 -10.69 0.93 -1.50
C GLU A 27 -10.55 2.30 -2.18
N ASN A 28 -11.59 3.13 -2.11
CA ASN A 28 -11.60 4.47 -2.72
C ASN A 28 -11.17 5.58 -1.75
N ALA A 29 -10.97 5.27 -0.46
CA ALA A 29 -10.57 6.23 0.54
C ALA A 29 -9.07 6.56 0.41
N ARG A 30 -8.74 7.76 -0.05
CA ARG A 30 -7.36 8.20 -0.31
C ARG A 30 -6.79 9.11 0.76
N ASN A 31 -7.62 9.62 1.67
CA ASN A 31 -7.21 10.51 2.73
C ASN A 31 -7.82 10.13 4.09
N ARG A 32 -7.25 10.69 5.16
CA ARG A 32 -7.64 10.41 6.54
C ARG A 32 -9.12 10.67 6.81
N MET A 33 -9.69 11.74 6.23
CA MET A 33 -11.10 12.08 6.42
C MET A 33 -12.00 10.98 5.85
N GLN A 34 -11.76 10.58 4.59
CA GLN A 34 -12.52 9.52 3.92
C GLN A 34 -12.40 8.18 4.67
N MET A 35 -11.18 7.81 5.09
CA MET A 35 -10.95 6.59 5.87
C MET A 35 -11.69 6.63 7.20
N LYS A 36 -11.64 7.77 7.93
CA LYS A 36 -12.36 7.92 9.20
C LYS A 36 -13.87 7.86 8.99
N THR A 37 -14.42 8.51 7.97
CA THR A 37 -15.85 8.47 7.66
C THR A 37 -16.31 7.03 7.38
N TYR A 38 -15.57 6.29 6.54
CA TYR A 38 -15.87 4.88 6.29
C TYR A 38 -15.76 4.03 7.56
N LEU A 39 -14.65 4.11 8.30
CA LEU A 39 -14.48 3.29 9.52
C LEU A 39 -15.53 3.61 10.59
N SER A 40 -15.99 4.85 10.65
CA SER A 40 -17.07 5.26 11.56
C SER A 40 -18.44 4.74 11.11
N SER A 41 -18.67 4.57 9.79
CA SER A 41 -19.92 4.02 9.26
C SER A 41 -20.09 2.53 9.52
N LEU A 42 -19.01 1.81 9.85
CA LEU A 42 -19.04 0.39 10.21
C LEU A 42 -19.66 0.11 11.59
N ASP A 43 -19.85 1.14 12.44
CA ASP A 43 -20.41 1.05 13.79
C ASP A 43 -19.75 -0.04 14.66
N TYR A 44 -18.42 -0.11 14.61
CA TYR A 44 -17.65 -1.09 15.37
C TYR A 44 -17.54 -0.70 16.84
N SER A 45 -17.75 -1.68 17.72
CA SER A 45 -17.43 -1.53 19.13
C SER A 45 -15.93 -1.24 19.32
N LEU A 46 -15.59 -0.56 20.42
CA LEU A 46 -14.19 -0.26 20.77
C LEU A 46 -13.30 -1.51 20.72
N ARG A 47 -13.81 -2.67 21.18
CA ARG A 47 -13.08 -3.94 21.12
C ARG A 47 -12.73 -4.33 19.67
N ARG A 48 -13.66 -4.19 18.72
CA ARG A 48 -13.42 -4.49 17.31
C ARG A 48 -12.49 -3.48 16.66
N LEU A 49 -12.55 -2.20 17.05
CA LEU A 49 -11.63 -1.18 16.58
C LEU A 49 -10.18 -1.47 17.01
N LYS A 50 -9.96 -1.95 18.23
CA LYS A 50 -8.63 -2.37 18.69
C LYS A 50 -8.06 -3.55 17.88
N ILE A 51 -8.89 -4.56 17.61
CA ILE A 51 -8.47 -5.69 16.75
C ILE A 51 -8.13 -5.19 15.34
N LEU A 52 -8.93 -4.26 14.80
CA LEU A 52 -8.64 -3.67 13.50
C LEU A 52 -7.33 -2.89 13.49
N GLU A 53 -7.05 -2.13 14.55
CA GLU A 53 -5.79 -1.42 14.74
C GLU A 53 -4.60 -2.39 14.73
N GLU A 54 -4.66 -3.46 15.53
CA GLU A 54 -3.63 -4.51 15.59
C GLU A 54 -3.35 -5.12 14.21
N VAL A 55 -4.40 -5.57 13.51
CA VAL A 55 -4.26 -6.18 12.17
C VAL A 55 -3.71 -5.20 11.15
N VAL A 56 -4.14 -3.93 11.18
CA VAL A 56 -3.60 -2.91 10.26
C VAL A 56 -2.12 -2.65 10.56
N SER A 57 -1.72 -2.60 11.84
CA SER A 57 -0.32 -2.45 12.23
C SER A 57 0.54 -3.61 11.73
N GLU A 58 0.09 -4.86 11.91
CA GLU A 58 0.79 -6.05 11.39
C GLU A 58 1.00 -5.97 9.88
N ILE A 59 -0.06 -5.66 9.11
CA ILE A 59 0.03 -5.53 7.65
C ILE A 59 1.00 -4.42 7.23
N VAL A 60 1.05 -3.31 7.96
CA VAL A 60 1.98 -2.20 7.68
C VAL A 60 3.42 -2.66 7.91
N GLU A 61 3.70 -3.34 9.01
CA GLU A 61 5.04 -3.86 9.32
C GLU A 61 5.53 -4.89 8.28
N GLU A 62 4.66 -5.80 7.86
CA GLU A 62 4.96 -6.77 6.80
C GLU A 62 5.32 -6.07 5.48
N LYS A 63 4.51 -5.08 5.06
CA LYS A 63 4.77 -4.30 3.85
C LYS A 63 6.07 -3.52 3.94
N GLN A 64 6.35 -2.90 5.08
CA GLN A 64 7.60 -2.17 5.32
C GLN A 64 8.81 -3.10 5.18
N THR A 65 8.73 -4.29 5.77
CA THR A 65 9.79 -5.30 5.73
C THR A 65 10.04 -5.79 4.30
N GLU A 66 8.98 -6.07 3.53
CA GLU A 66 9.11 -6.48 2.14
C GLU A 66 9.70 -5.38 1.26
N LEU A 67 9.39 -4.10 1.50
CA LEU A 67 10.03 -2.98 0.80
C LEU A 67 11.54 -2.94 1.06
N VAL A 68 11.98 -3.01 2.32
CA VAL A 68 13.41 -3.03 2.67
C VAL A 68 14.12 -4.23 2.02
N LYS A 69 13.49 -5.39 2.02
CA LYS A 69 14.01 -6.60 1.37
C LYS A 69 14.16 -6.41 -0.14
N GLN A 70 13.18 -5.80 -0.81
CA GLN A 70 13.25 -5.47 -2.23
C GLN A 70 14.40 -4.51 -2.52
N GLU A 71 14.56 -3.45 -1.72
CA GLU A 71 15.66 -2.49 -1.83
C GLU A 71 17.03 -3.16 -1.69
N HIS A 72 17.19 -4.03 -0.69
CA HIS A 72 18.41 -4.80 -0.50
C HIS A 72 18.70 -5.71 -1.69
N ILE A 73 17.70 -6.44 -2.20
CA ILE A 73 17.86 -7.30 -3.38
C ILE A 73 18.33 -6.49 -4.59
N GLN A 74 17.73 -5.33 -4.85
CA GLN A 74 18.14 -4.47 -5.96
C GLN A 74 19.56 -3.93 -5.78
N THR A 75 19.91 -3.52 -4.56
CA THR A 75 21.26 -3.08 -4.22
C THR A 75 22.30 -4.18 -4.45
N TYR A 76 22.01 -5.40 -4.00
CA TYR A 76 22.91 -6.54 -4.21
C TYR A 76 23.05 -6.88 -5.69
N LYS A 77 21.94 -6.91 -6.44
CA LYS A 77 21.99 -7.12 -7.90
C LYS A 77 22.88 -6.09 -8.59
N ALA A 78 22.73 -4.80 -8.24
CA ALA A 78 23.55 -3.74 -8.80
C ALA A 78 25.05 -3.94 -8.48
N LYS A 79 25.39 -4.31 -7.24
CA LYS A 79 26.77 -4.61 -6.83
C LYS A 79 27.34 -5.82 -7.57
N ILE A 80 26.58 -6.89 -7.73
CA ILE A 80 27.05 -8.09 -8.46
C ILE A 80 27.28 -7.75 -9.94
N ILE A 81 26.40 -6.95 -10.56
CA ILE A 81 26.60 -6.47 -11.93
C ILE A 81 27.87 -5.63 -12.04
N GLN A 82 28.11 -4.74 -11.08
CA GLN A 82 29.33 -3.93 -11.05
C GLN A 82 30.59 -4.81 -10.95
N LEU A 83 30.61 -5.78 -10.03
CA LEU A 83 31.73 -6.71 -9.86
C LEU A 83 31.96 -7.57 -11.11
N SER A 84 30.88 -8.07 -11.71
CA SER A 84 30.94 -8.84 -12.96
C SER A 84 31.64 -8.05 -14.07
N ARG A 85 31.34 -6.75 -14.19
CA ARG A 85 31.99 -5.85 -15.16
C ARG A 85 33.45 -5.57 -14.80
N GLU A 86 33.73 -5.29 -13.53
CA GLU A 86 35.08 -4.96 -13.05
C GLU A 86 36.07 -6.10 -13.27
N TYR A 87 35.67 -7.32 -12.90
CA TYR A 87 36.50 -8.51 -13.00
C TYR A 87 36.37 -9.24 -14.34
N LYS A 88 35.50 -8.77 -15.24
CA LYS A 88 35.20 -9.39 -16.54
C LYS A 88 34.80 -10.87 -16.43
N ILE A 89 34.05 -11.21 -15.38
CA ILE A 89 33.52 -12.55 -15.12
C ILE A 89 32.00 -12.54 -15.18
N SER A 90 31.36 -13.70 -15.34
CA SER A 90 29.90 -13.74 -15.40
C SER A 90 29.26 -13.39 -14.05
N TYR A 91 28.01 -12.92 -14.09
CA TYR A 91 27.21 -12.69 -12.89
C TYR A 91 27.18 -13.91 -11.96
N GLN A 92 27.07 -15.12 -12.54
CA GLN A 92 27.04 -16.37 -11.79
C GLN A 92 28.39 -16.69 -11.15
N ASP A 93 29.50 -16.37 -11.81
CA ASP A 93 30.85 -16.58 -11.25
C ASP A 93 31.08 -15.72 -10.01
N VAL A 94 30.63 -14.45 -10.03
CA VAL A 94 30.69 -13.57 -8.85
C VAL A 94 29.96 -14.22 -7.67
N ILE A 95 28.73 -14.70 -7.88
CA ILE A 95 27.94 -15.36 -6.83
C ILE A 95 28.64 -16.62 -6.32
N ASN A 96 29.15 -17.45 -7.22
CA ASN A 96 29.83 -18.70 -6.85
C ASN A 96 31.10 -18.42 -6.02
N ILE A 97 31.87 -17.39 -6.37
CA ILE A 97 33.04 -16.95 -5.60
C ILE A 97 32.62 -16.45 -4.21
N MET A 98 31.63 -15.55 -4.15
CA MET A 98 31.11 -15.03 -2.88
C MET A 98 30.60 -16.15 -1.97
N ASN A 99 29.91 -17.15 -2.52
CA ASN A 99 29.41 -18.27 -1.75
C ASN A 99 30.54 -19.18 -1.22
N LYS A 100 31.58 -19.41 -2.03
CA LYS A 100 32.78 -20.16 -1.59
C LYS A 100 33.49 -19.46 -0.44
N LEU A 101 33.64 -18.14 -0.50
CA LEU A 101 34.30 -17.34 0.56
C LEU A 101 33.51 -17.33 1.87
N LYS A 102 32.17 -17.44 1.83
CA LYS A 102 31.34 -17.50 3.03
C LYS A 102 31.48 -18.81 3.82
N HIS A 103 31.91 -19.88 3.15
CA HIS A 103 32.04 -21.22 3.73
C HIS A 103 33.50 -21.61 4.04
N GLN A 104 34.42 -20.65 3.95
CA GLN A 104 35.79 -20.74 4.47
C GLN A 104 35.86 -20.08 5.85
#